data_AF-A0A382V0D1-F1
#
_entry.id   AF-A0A382V0D1-F1
#
_cell.length_a   1.000
_cell.length_b   1.000
_cell.length_c   1.000
_cell.angle_alpha   90.00
_cell.angle_beta   90.00
_cell.angle_gamma   90.00
#
_symmetry.space_group_name_H-M   'P 1'
#
loop_
_entity.id
_entity.type
_entity.pdbx_description
1 polymer ?
#
loop_
_entity_poly.entity_id
_entity_poly.type
_entity_poly.pdbx_seq_one_letter_code
_entity_poly.pdbx_strand_id
1 'polypeptide(L)' 'VNFALMQHHKYSLTELENMIPWEREVYVNLLSNFIKEENDRIKLKQAGQK' A
#
# COMPACT_ATOMS: atom_id res chain seq x y z
N VAL A 1 1.84 7.76 -1.66
CA VAL A 1 0.73 7.88 -0.68
C VAL A 1 -0.62 8.15 -1.33
N ASN A 2 -0.69 8.69 -2.56
CA ASN A 2 -1.97 9.05 -3.19
C ASN A 2 -2.45 8.12 -4.33
N PHE A 3 -1.64 7.15 -4.77
CA PHE A 3 -1.81 6.57 -6.10
C PHE A 3 -2.66 5.28 -6.18
N ALA A 4 -2.87 4.57 -5.07
CA ALA A 4 -3.65 3.31 -5.08
C ALA A 4 -4.99 3.39 -4.30
N LEU A 5 -5.07 4.27 -3.30
CA LEU A 5 -6.31 4.46 -2.52
C LEU A 5 -7.38 5.28 -3.27
N MET A 6 -6.99 6.14 -4.22
CA MET A 6 -7.92 7.01 -4.94
C MET A 6 -8.69 6.32 -6.09
N GLN A 7 -8.38 5.07 -6.44
CA GLN A 7 -8.98 4.45 -7.63
C GLN A 7 -10.28 3.68 -7.37
N HIS A 8 -10.63 3.36 -6.11
CA HIS A 8 -11.86 2.59 -5.85
C HIS A 8 -12.82 3.08 -4.76
N HIS A 9 -12.46 4.01 -3.85
CA HIS A 9 -13.46 4.65 -3.00
C HIS A 9 -13.16 6.14 -2.79
N LYS A 10 -14.19 6.96 -3.06
CA LYS A 10 -14.21 8.43 -3.02
C LYS A 10 -14.10 8.95 -1.59
N TYR A 11 -12.96 8.78 -0.92
CA TYR A 11 -12.76 9.40 0.38
C TYR A 11 -12.39 10.88 0.22
N SER A 12 -13.17 11.74 0.87
CA SER A 12 -12.94 13.18 0.96
C SER A 12 -11.84 13.49 1.99
N LEU A 13 -11.18 14.65 1.83
CA LEU A 13 -10.09 15.11 2.71
C LEU A 13 -10.51 15.13 4.20
N THR A 14 -11.80 15.33 4.46
CA THR A 14 -12.45 15.35 5.78
C THR A 14 -12.56 13.97 6.43
N GLU A 15 -12.56 12.88 5.65
CA GLU A 15 -12.61 11.51 6.16
C GLU A 15 -11.21 11.01 6.54
N LEU A 16 -10.16 11.51 5.89
CA LEU A 16 -8.77 11.21 6.24
C LEU A 16 -8.36 11.82 7.58
N GLU A 17 -8.89 12.99 7.93
CA GLU A 17 -8.63 13.63 9.23
C GLU A 17 -9.37 12.95 10.39
N ASN A 18 -10.45 12.22 10.11
CA ASN A 18 -11.22 11.44 11.09
C ASN A 18 -10.80 9.97 11.19
N MET A 19 -9.75 9.53 10.48
CA MET A 19 -9.28 8.15 10.55
C MET A 19 -8.78 7.83 11.96
N ILE A 20 -9.38 6.80 12.56
CA ILE A 20 -9.04 6.35 13.90
C ILE A 20 -7.61 5.75 13.86
N PRO A 21 -6.73 6.01 14.86
CA PRO A 21 -5.33 5.63 14.80
C PRO A 21 -5.04 4.18 14.39
N TRP A 22 -5.93 3.23 14.71
CA TRP A 22 -5.77 1.82 14.35
C TRP A 22 -5.84 1.57 12.83
N GLU A 23 -6.62 2.35 12.07
CA GLU A 23 -6.80 2.14 10.63
C GLU A 23 -5.50 2.44 9.88
N ARG A 24 -4.78 3.46 10.36
CA ARG A 24 -3.45 3.80 9.86
C ARG A 24 -2.47 2.66 10.07
N GLU A 25 -2.49 2.03 11.25
CA GLU A 25 -1.60 0.90 11.54
C GLU A 25 -1.90 -0.30 10.65
N VAL A 26 -3.19 -0.64 10.46
CA VAL A 26 -3.60 -1.70 9.54
C VAL A 26 -3.16 -1.39 8.11
N TYR A 27 -3.38 -0.16 7.63
CA TYR A 27 -2.95 0.25 6.29
C TYR A 27 -1.43 0.18 6.11
N VAL A 28 -0.66 0.68 7.09
CA VAL A 28 0.81 0.63 7.04
C VAL A 28 1.30 -0.82 7.02
N ASN A 29 0.66 -1.72 7.77
CA ASN A 29 0.98 -3.15 7.74
C ASN A 29 0.68 -3.78 6.39
N LEU A 30 -0.48 -3.51 5.80
CA LEU A 30 -0.85 -4.01 4.47
C LEU A 30 0.11 -3.48 3.39
N LEU A 31 0.47 -2.19 3.46
CA LEU A 31 1.43 -1.57 2.54
C LEU A 31 2.83 -2.17 2.67
N SER A 32 3.31 -2.40 3.89
CA SER A 32 4.59 -3.07 4.13
C SER A 32 4.62 -4.47 3.52
N ASN A 33 3.54 -5.25 3.66
CA ASN A 33 3.43 -6.57 3.05
C ASN A 33 3.46 -6.50 1.52
N PHE A 34 2.69 -5.59 0.92
CA PHE A 34 2.68 -5.39 -0.53
C PHE A 34 4.07 -5.02 -1.07
N ILE A 35 4.77 -4.07 -0.43
CA ILE A 35 6.13 -3.66 -0.84
C ILE A 35 7.10 -4.85 -0.78
N LYS A 36 6.98 -5.70 0.25
CA LYS A 36 7.81 -6.90 0.37
C LYS A 36 7.57 -7.86 -0.79
N GLU A 37 6.32 -8.18 -1.08
CA GLU A 37 5.94 -9.07 -2.20
C GLU A 37 6.41 -8.52 -3.55
N GLU A 38 6.27 -7.22 -3.78
CA GLU A 38 6.68 -6.58 -5.03
C GLU A 38 8.20 -6.61 -5.20
N ASN A 39 8.96 -6.36 -4.13
CA ASN A 39 10.41 -6.49 -4.13
C ASN A 39 10.85 -7.93 -4.43
N ASP A 40 10.18 -8.92 -3.84
CA ASP A 40 10.50 -10.33 -4.08
C ASP A 40 10.15 -10.73 -5.52
N ARG A 41 9.04 -10.24 -6.07
CA ARG A 41 8.70 -10.40 -7.50
C ARG A 41 9.76 -9.82 -8.42
N ILE A 42 10.28 -8.62 -8.11
CA ILE A 42 11.35 -7.98 -8.88
C ILE A 42 12.64 -8.81 -8.80
N LYS A 43 13.02 -9.29 -7.61
CA LYS A 43 14.20 -10.14 -7.43
C LYS A 43 14.09 -11.43 -8.25
N LEU A 44 12.92 -12.08 -8.25
CA LEU A 44 12.69 -13.29 -9.05
C LEU A 44 12.82 -13.02 -10.56
N LYS A 45 12.26 -11.91 -11.04
CA LYS A 45 12.42 -11.48 -12.43
C LYS A 45 13.88 -11.23 -12.79
N GLN A 46 14.64 -10.60 -11.89
CA GLN A 46 16.08 -10.34 -12.09
C GLN A 46 16.92 -11.63 -12.02
N ALA A 47 16.54 -12.58 -11.17
CA ALA A 47 17.24 -13.86 -11.03
C ALA A 47 17.02 -14.79 -12.23
N GLY A 48 15.82 -14.78 -12.83
CA GLY A 48 15.53 -15.54 -14.04
C GLY A 48 16.04 -14.92 -15.35
N GLN A 49 16.60 -13.71 -15.30
CA GLN A 49 17.22 -13.02 -16.44
C GLN A 49 18.75 -13.20 -16.51
N LYS A 50 19.34 -13.99 -15.61
CA LYS A 50 20.76 -14.38 -15.63
C LYS A 50 20.91 -15.82 -16.10
#